data_AF-A0A3N2QB36-F1
#
_entry.id   AF-A0A3N2QB36-F1
#
_cell.length_a   1.000
_cell.length_b   1.000
_cell.length_c   1.000
_cell.angle_alpha   90.00
_cell.angle_beta   90.00
_cell.angle_gamma   90.00
#
_symmetry.space_group_name_H-M   'P 1'
#
loop_
_entity.id
_entity.type
_entity.pdbx_description
1 polymer ?
#
loop_
_entity_poly.entity_id
_entity_poly.type
_entity_poly.pdbx_seq_one_letter_code
_entity_poly.pdbx_strand_id
1 'polypeptide(L)'
;MLFSIPKRIVHSAVERNRIKRLLREAYRIHKHILDLPLDTAGCSSKRQFAFLIGYVYTGEKEGVQYPIVHRAVMASLQHLSVLLGIT
;
A
#
# COMPACT_ATOMS: atom_id res chain seq x y z
N MET A 1 -2.83 -4.16 7.88
CA MET A 1 -2.41 -2.88 7.27
C MET A 1 -2.38 -1.79 8.33
N LEU A 2 -1.23 -1.15 8.53
CA LEU A 2 -1.07 -0.02 9.46
C LEU A 2 -0.79 1.27 8.67
N PHE A 3 -1.41 2.38 9.07
CA PHE A 3 -1.18 3.70 8.46
C PHE A 3 -0.89 4.73 9.56
N SER A 4 0.35 5.20 9.60
CA SER A 4 0.81 6.23 10.53
C SER A 4 0.89 7.59 9.83
N ILE A 5 0.07 8.55 10.28
CA ILE A 5 0.12 9.94 9.82
C ILE A 5 0.40 10.84 11.02
N PRO A 6 1.54 11.56 11.04
CA PRO A 6 1.92 12.40 12.17
C PRO A 6 0.96 13.57 12.40
N LYS A 7 0.55 13.77 13.67
CA LYS A 7 -0.25 14.94 14.10
C LYS A 7 0.52 16.27 13.92
N ARG A 8 1.86 16.23 13.96
CA ARG A 8 2.73 17.39 13.78
C ARG A 8 2.69 17.98 12.36
N ILE A 9 2.33 17.16 11.37
CA ILE A 9 2.25 17.58 9.96
C ILE A 9 0.80 17.88 9.61
N VAL A 10 -0.10 16.93 9.88
CA VAL A 10 -1.53 17.07 9.56
C VAL A 10 -2.30 17.22 10.87
N HIS A 11 -2.55 18.47 11.25
CA HIS A 11 -3.21 18.80 12.52
C HIS A 11 -4.67 18.37 12.57
N SER A 12 -5.41 18.46 11.46
CA SER A 12 -6.83 18.08 11.41
C SER A 12 -6.99 16.56 11.44
N ALA A 13 -7.78 16.06 12.39
CA ALA A 13 -8.13 14.64 12.45
C ALA A 13 -8.89 14.18 11.20
N VAL A 14 -9.73 15.06 10.65
CA VAL A 14 -10.52 14.79 9.44
C VAL A 14 -9.60 14.62 8.23
N GLU A 15 -8.61 15.51 8.07
CA GLU A 15 -7.62 15.41 7.00
C GLU A 15 -6.78 14.14 7.13
N ARG A 16 -6.30 13.81 8.34
CA ARG A 16 -5.58 12.55 8.60
C ARG A 16 -6.42 11.35 8.19
N ASN A 17 -7.69 11.33 8.56
CA ASN A 17 -8.61 10.24 8.22
C ASN A 17 -8.86 10.16 6.71
N ARG A 18 -8.96 11.30 6.03
CA ARG A 18 -9.04 11.36 4.56
C ARG A 18 -7.79 10.74 3.93
N ILE A 19 -6.59 11.10 4.38
CA ILE A 19 -5.33 10.51 3.88
C ILE A 19 -5.29 8.99 4.14
N LYS A 20 -5.66 8.53 5.33
CA LYS A 20 -5.78 7.08 5.63
C LYS A 20 -6.79 6.37 4.72
N ARG A 21 -7.88 7.05 4.33
CA ARG A 21 -8.87 6.49 3.39
C ARG A 21 -8.26 6.37 1.98
N LEU A 22 -7.61 7.42 1.48
CA LEU A 22 -6.97 7.40 0.16
C LEU A 22 -5.88 6.32 0.07
N LEU A 23 -5.02 6.20 1.09
CA LEU A 23 -3.97 5.18 1.14
C LEU A 23 -4.57 3.76 1.17
N ARG A 24 -5.64 3.54 1.93
CA ARG A 24 -6.34 2.26 1.98
C ARG A 24 -6.95 1.87 0.65
N GLU A 25 -7.60 2.81 -0.04
CA GLU A 25 -8.20 2.54 -1.35
C GLU A 25 -7.13 2.25 -2.40
N ALA A 26 -6.06 3.04 -2.44
CA ALA A 26 -4.93 2.78 -3.32
C ALA A 26 -4.34 1.39 -3.08
N TYR A 27 -4.14 0.99 -1.83
CA TYR A 27 -3.66 -0.36 -1.51
C TYR A 27 -4.67 -1.44 -1.92
N ARG A 28 -5.96 -1.25 -1.63
CA ARG A 28 -7.03 -2.22 -1.95
C ARG A 28 -7.04 -2.56 -3.44
N ILE A 29 -6.86 -1.55 -4.29
CA ILE A 29 -6.81 -1.70 -5.75
C ILE A 29 -5.55 -2.48 -6.18
N HIS A 30 -4.39 -2.16 -5.62
CA HIS A 30 -3.10 -2.69 -6.08
C HIS A 30 -2.60 -3.92 -5.31
N LYS A 31 -3.33 -4.43 -4.31
CA LYS A 31 -2.90 -5.57 -3.48
C LYS A 31 -2.52 -6.80 -4.31
N HIS A 32 -3.13 -6.96 -5.49
CA HIS A 32 -2.92 -8.07 -6.40
C HIS A 32 -1.49 -8.15 -6.96
N ILE A 33 -0.72 -7.05 -6.88
CA ILE A 33 0.69 -7.02 -7.27
C ILE A 33 1.55 -7.98 -6.43
N LEU A 34 1.11 -8.30 -5.22
CA LEU A 34 1.81 -9.23 -4.32
C LEU A 34 1.27 -10.67 -4.41
N ASP A 35 0.28 -10.93 -5.25
CA ASP A 35 -0.23 -12.29 -5.46
C ASP A 35 0.78 -13.07 -6.32
N LEU A 36 1.18 -14.27 -5.89
CA LEU A 36 2.09 -15.11 -6.68
C LEU A 36 1.39 -15.63 -7.95
N PRO A 37 2.12 -15.71 -9.09
CA PRO A 37 1.67 -16.46 -10.25
C PRO A 37 1.38 -17.91 -9.85
N LEU A 38 0.22 -18.42 -10.24
CA LEU A 38 -0.23 -19.79 -9.93
C LEU A 38 0.55 -20.87 -10.70
N ASP A 39 1.49 -20.48 -11.55
CA ASP A 39 2.05 -21.33 -12.58
C ASP A 39 3.49 -21.72 -12.27
N THR A 40 3.68 -22.80 -11.51
CA THR A 40 4.67 -23.83 -11.84
C THR A 40 4.34 -25.11 -11.08
N ALA A 41 3.92 -26.12 -11.84
CA ALA A 41 3.84 -27.54 -11.50
C ALA A 41 2.80 -27.98 -10.43
N GLY A 42 1.54 -28.12 -10.86
CA GLY A 42 0.67 -29.25 -10.48
C GLY A 42 0.26 -29.42 -8.99
N CYS A 43 0.67 -28.53 -8.10
CA CYS A 43 0.34 -28.62 -6.68
C CYS A 43 -0.56 -27.45 -6.29
N SER A 44 -1.87 -27.73 -6.15
CA SER A 44 -2.97 -26.79 -5.89
C SER A 44 -2.91 -26.04 -4.54
N SER A 45 -1.74 -25.96 -3.91
CA SER A 45 -1.56 -25.29 -2.63
C SER A 45 -1.28 -23.81 -2.87
N LYS A 46 -2.34 -22.99 -2.95
CA LYS A 46 -2.25 -21.53 -2.80
C LYS A 46 -1.43 -21.23 -1.54
N ARG A 47 -0.15 -20.85 -1.68
CA ARG A 47 0.60 -20.25 -0.58
C ARG A 47 0.01 -18.88 -0.31
N GLN A 48 -0.91 -18.82 0.65
CA GLN A 48 -1.48 -17.57 1.12
C GLN A 48 -0.48 -16.92 2.07
N PHE A 49 0.40 -16.09 1.53
CA PHE A 49 1.24 -15.24 2.37
C PHE A 49 0.37 -14.12 2.96
N ALA A 50 0.38 -14.00 4.29
CA ALA A 50 -0.24 -12.89 4.99
C ALA A 50 0.82 -11.82 5.26
N PHE A 51 0.77 -10.70 4.52
CA PHE A 51 1.70 -9.59 4.71
C PHE A 51 1.19 -8.60 5.78
N LEU A 52 2.02 -8.28 6.76
CA LEU A 52 1.81 -7.12 7.63
C LEU A 52 2.55 -5.90 7.07
N ILE A 53 1.84 -5.08 6.31
CA ILE A 53 2.39 -3.86 5.70
C ILE A 53 2.01 -2.62 6.54
N GLY A 54 2.99 -1.76 6.80
CA GLY A 54 2.84 -0.47 7.46
C GLY A 54 3.29 0.68 6.57
N TYR A 55 2.43 1.68 6.38
CA TYR A 55 2.75 2.93 5.70
C TYR A 55 2.97 4.06 6.71
N VAL A 56 4.07 4.80 6.56
CA VAL A 56 4.34 6.02 7.33
C VAL A 56 4.31 7.21 6.38
N TYR A 57 3.46 8.19 6.71
CA TYR A 57 3.32 9.41 5.92
C TYR A 57 4.38 10.43 6.32
N THR A 58 5.22 10.82 5.36
CA THR A 58 6.33 11.75 5.54
C THR A 58 6.18 13.06 4.75
N GLY A 59 5.16 13.17 3.89
CA GLY A 59 4.94 14.36 3.06
C GLY A 59 4.38 15.55 3.84
N GLU A 60 4.41 16.73 3.22
CA GLU A 60 3.83 17.95 3.79
C GLU A 60 2.31 18.03 3.58
N LYS A 61 1.62 18.79 4.43
CA LYS A 61 0.15 18.81 4.54
C LYS A 61 -0.56 19.23 3.24
N GLU A 62 0.03 20.10 2.43
CA GLU A 62 -0.68 20.78 1.36
C GLU A 62 -0.96 19.87 0.15
N GLY A 63 -2.25 19.75 -0.18
CA GLY A 63 -2.68 19.21 -1.46
C GLY A 63 -2.52 17.70 -1.63
N VAL A 64 -2.68 16.88 -0.59
CA VAL A 64 -2.70 15.40 -0.76
C VAL A 64 -3.92 14.98 -1.60
N GLN A 65 -3.67 14.87 -2.90
CA GLN A 65 -4.62 14.39 -3.89
C GLN A 65 -4.42 12.89 -4.12
N TYR A 66 -5.50 12.22 -4.54
CA TYR A 66 -5.50 10.79 -4.79
C TYR A 66 -4.42 10.32 -5.79
N PRO A 67 -4.13 11.01 -6.91
CA PRO A 67 -3.15 10.53 -7.89
C PRO A 67 -1.75 10.35 -7.30
N ILE A 68 -1.35 11.24 -6.38
CA ILE A 68 -0.04 11.18 -5.71
C ILE A 68 0.03 9.94 -4.81
N VAL A 69 -1.01 9.75 -3.99
CA VAL A 69 -1.11 8.62 -3.07
C VAL A 69 -1.16 7.29 -3.83
N HIS A 70 -1.96 7.23 -4.89
CA HIS A 70 -2.08 6.08 -5.77
C HIS A 70 -0.72 5.68 -6.35
N ARG A 71 0.00 6.63 -6.94
CA ARG A 71 1.31 6.39 -7.54
C ARG A 71 2.32 5.89 -6.51
N ALA A 72 2.36 6.51 -5.33
CA ALA A 72 3.29 6.13 -4.27
C ALA A 72 3.03 4.70 -3.76
N VAL A 73 1.76 4.35 -3.52
CA VAL A 73 1.38 3.00 -3.08
C VAL A 73 1.72 1.96 -4.15
N MET A 74 1.33 2.21 -5.40
CA MET A 74 1.63 1.31 -6.51
C MET A 74 3.14 1.08 -6.65
N ALA A 75 3.95 2.14 -6.67
CA ALA A 75 5.40 2.03 -6.76
C ALA A 75 6.00 1.25 -5.59
N SER A 76 5.51 1.47 -4.36
CA SER A 76 5.99 0.73 -3.18
C SER A 76 5.69 -0.77 -3.27
N LEU A 77 4.52 -1.15 -3.79
CA LEU A 77 4.13 -2.55 -3.95
C LEU A 77 4.89 -3.24 -5.08
N GLN A 78 5.14 -2.54 -6.19
CA GLN A 78 6.00 -3.05 -7.28
C GLN A 78 7.43 -3.26 -6.81
N HIS A 79 7.98 -2.33 -6.04
CA HIS A 79 9.31 -2.51 -5.47
C HIS A 79 9.36 -3.70 -4.51
N LEU A 80 8.31 -3.90 -3.70
CA LEU A 80 8.19 -5.05 -2.82
C LEU A 80 8.03 -6.37 -3.60
N SER A 81 7.27 -6.40 -4.70
CA SER A 81 7.09 -7.62 -5.51
C SER A 81 8.41 -8.08 -6.14
N VAL A 82 9.21 -7.13 -6.64
CA VAL A 82 10.55 -7.40 -7.16
C VAL A 82 11.46 -7.95 -6.06
N LEU A 83 11.45 -7.35 -4.87
CA LEU A 83 12.27 -7.80 -3.73
C LEU A 83 11.90 -9.21 -3.25
N LEU A 84 10.62 -9.57 -3.35
CA LEU A 84 10.12 -10.90 -2.99
C LEU A 84 10.29 -11.94 -4.11
N GLY A 85 10.77 -11.54 -5.30
CA GLY A 85 10.91 -12.43 -6.46
C GLY A 85 9.58 -12.97 -6.99
N ILE A 86 8.50 -12.19 -6.83
CA ILE A 86 7.13 -12.55 -7.27
C ILE A 86 6.91 -12.18 -8.75
N THR A 87 7.75 -11.29 -9.29
CA THR A 87 7.68 -10.73 -10.65
C THR A 87 8.78 -11.27 -11.53
#